data_AF-A0A8B9TA30-F1
#
_entry.id   AF-A0A8B9TA30-F1
#
_cell.length_a   1.000
_cell.length_b   1.000
_cell.length_c   1.000
_cell.angle_alpha   90.00
_cell.angle_beta   90.00
_cell.angle_gamma   90.00
#
_symmetry.space_group_name_H-M   'P 1'
#
loop_
_entity.id
_entity.type
_entity.pdbx_description
1 polymer ?
#
loop_
_entity_poly.entity_id
_entity_poly.type
_entity_poly.pdbx_seq_one_letter_code
_entity_poly.pdbx_strand_id
1 'polypeptide(L)'
;LWLLSTVPSAKSSITGEGGKCGPPPDIENGDILSFQLKQYPQGVTLKYKCASFYILKGPEQITCIDGQWTNPPVCLAACTASEDDMDRNNIELRWRGERKLYSTSGDFVEFDCKIGYVQDPASSPFRVQCMDGTLEYPRCKPGSKSPPLCHCLAAALVHF
;
A
#
# COMPACT_ATOMS: atom_id res chain seq x y z
N LEU A 1 71.52 -37.14 -4.63
CA LEU A 1 70.13 -36.76 -4.92
C LEU A 1 69.40 -36.53 -3.60
N TRP A 2 69.08 -35.29 -3.24
CA TRP A 2 67.98 -34.93 -2.34
C TRP A 2 67.53 -33.52 -2.73
N LEU A 3 66.43 -33.41 -3.48
CA LEU A 3 65.80 -32.14 -3.83
C LEU A 3 65.07 -31.63 -2.57
N LEU A 4 65.50 -30.50 -2.02
CA LEU A 4 64.75 -29.78 -1.00
C LEU A 4 63.51 -29.18 -1.67
N SER A 5 62.43 -29.94 -1.69
CA SER A 5 61.11 -29.45 -2.08
C SER A 5 60.63 -28.44 -1.03
N THR A 6 60.75 -27.15 -1.33
CA THR A 6 60.08 -26.10 -0.58
C THR A 6 58.58 -26.31 -0.69
N VAL A 7 57.94 -26.70 0.40
CA VAL A 7 56.48 -26.75 0.51
C VAL A 7 55.95 -25.32 0.36
N PRO A 8 55.05 -25.01 -0.59
CA PRO A 8 54.40 -23.72 -0.60
C PRO A 8 53.52 -23.65 0.64
N SER A 9 53.78 -22.67 1.51
CA SER A 9 52.84 -22.29 2.56
C SER A 9 51.56 -21.87 1.86
N ALA A 10 50.52 -22.69 1.94
CA ALA A 10 49.18 -22.32 1.54
C ALA A 10 48.81 -21.10 2.40
N LYS A 11 48.85 -19.91 1.79
CA LYS A 11 48.15 -18.75 2.36
C LYS A 11 46.70 -19.19 2.47
N SER A 12 46.26 -19.38 3.71
CA SER A 12 44.86 -19.51 4.04
C SER A 12 44.16 -18.27 3.47
N SER A 13 43.59 -18.41 2.28
CA SER A 13 42.70 -17.42 1.70
C SER A 13 41.39 -17.55 2.46
N ILE A 14 41.36 -17.03 3.69
CA ILE A 14 40.10 -16.61 4.29
C ILE A 14 39.74 -15.31 3.59
N THR A 15 39.27 -15.40 2.34
CA THR A 15 38.48 -14.34 1.74
C THR A 15 37.12 -14.36 2.43
N GLY A 16 37.11 -13.86 3.66
CA GLY A 16 35.94 -13.53 4.43
C GLY A 16 35.86 -12.01 4.60
N GLU A 17 36.23 -11.25 3.57
CA GLU A 17 35.88 -9.83 3.48
C GLU A 17 34.51 -9.71 2.81
N GLY A 18 33.52 -10.45 3.34
CA GLY A 18 32.12 -10.20 3.04
C GLY A 18 31.82 -8.78 3.53
N GLY A 19 31.51 -7.88 2.60
CA GLY A 19 31.45 -6.45 2.88
C GLY A 19 30.57 -6.15 4.10
N LYS A 20 31.10 -5.37 5.04
CA LYS A 20 30.29 -4.83 6.13
C LYS A 20 29.41 -3.71 5.57
N CYS A 21 28.15 -3.68 5.98
CA CYS A 21 27.26 -2.58 5.62
C CYS A 21 27.46 -1.39 6.56
N GLY A 22 27.24 -0.18 6.04
CA GLY A 22 27.11 1.03 6.86
C GLY A 22 25.77 1.07 7.61
N PRO A 23 25.41 2.23 8.18
CA PRO A 23 24.07 2.47 8.70
C PRO A 23 23.00 2.10 7.66
N PRO A 24 21.85 1.55 8.08
CA PRO A 24 20.78 1.20 7.17
C PRO A 24 20.15 2.47 6.56
N PRO A 25 19.46 2.35 5.41
CA PRO A 25 18.79 3.49 4.78
C PRO A 25 17.71 4.09 5.69
N ASP A 26 17.62 5.41 5.75
CA ASP A 26 16.45 6.06 6.36
C ASP A 26 15.23 5.90 5.43
N ILE A 27 14.06 5.63 6.02
CA ILE A 27 12.79 5.59 5.30
C ILE A 27 11.84 6.65 5.84
N GLU A 28 11.06 7.28 4.97
CA GLU A 28 10.05 8.24 5.41
C GLU A 28 8.98 7.53 6.25
N ASN A 29 8.59 8.16 7.36
CA ASN A 29 7.56 7.65 8.28
C ASN A 29 7.83 6.23 8.80
N GLY A 30 9.09 5.84 8.93
CA GLY A 30 9.47 4.57 9.53
C GLY A 30 10.87 4.61 10.13
N ASP A 31 11.17 3.61 10.95
CA ASP A 31 12.46 3.45 11.59
C ASP A 31 12.75 1.97 11.83
N ILE A 32 14.02 1.63 12.06
CA ILE A 32 14.42 0.30 12.49
C ILE A 32 14.03 0.06 13.95
N LEU A 33 13.75 -1.20 14.30
CA LEU A 33 13.39 -1.57 15.67
C LEU A 33 14.58 -1.74 16.62
N SER A 34 15.80 -1.61 16.11
CA SER A 34 17.05 -1.78 16.85
C SER A 34 17.86 -0.49 16.90
N PHE A 35 18.83 -0.40 17.80
CA PHE A 35 19.76 0.73 17.80
C PHE A 35 20.63 0.75 16.53
N GLN A 36 20.79 1.94 15.94
CA GLN A 36 21.67 2.14 14.81
C GLN A 36 23.14 2.00 15.22
N LEU A 37 23.88 1.18 14.48
CA LEU A 37 25.32 0.99 14.61
C LEU A 37 26.04 1.64 13.43
N LYS A 38 27.31 1.98 13.62
CA LYS A 38 28.13 2.55 12.54
C LYS A 38 28.42 1.53 11.43
N GLN A 39 28.44 0.23 11.75
CA GLN A 39 28.72 -0.85 10.82
C GLN A 39 27.98 -2.13 11.22
N TYR A 40 27.62 -2.94 10.23
CA TYR A 40 26.93 -4.21 10.39
C TYR A 40 27.66 -5.34 9.63
N PRO A 41 27.89 -6.50 10.26
CA PRO A 41 28.44 -7.68 9.57
C PRO A 41 27.55 -8.18 8.43
N GLN A 42 28.17 -8.89 7.47
CA GLN A 42 27.47 -9.68 6.44
C GLN A 42 26.42 -10.60 7.06
N GLY A 43 25.26 -10.69 6.42
CA GLY A 43 24.16 -11.58 6.81
C GLY A 43 23.31 -11.07 7.98
N VAL A 44 23.66 -9.92 8.58
CA VAL A 44 22.79 -9.29 9.58
C VAL A 44 21.51 -8.81 8.94
N THR A 45 20.40 -9.03 9.64
CA THR A 45 19.07 -8.59 9.23
C THR A 45 18.53 -7.57 10.21
N LEU A 46 17.96 -6.47 9.70
CA LEU A 46 17.32 -5.42 10.47
C LEU A 46 15.86 -5.33 10.09
N LYS A 47 14.99 -5.07 11.08
CA LYS A 47 13.55 -4.97 10.91
C LYS A 47 13.09 -3.52 11.00
N TYR A 48 12.31 -3.09 10.02
CA TYR A 48 11.66 -1.78 10.03
C TYR A 48 10.26 -1.84 10.63
N LYS A 49 9.81 -0.69 11.09
CA LYS A 49 8.43 -0.43 11.49
C LYS A 49 8.04 0.97 11.02
N CYS A 50 6.80 1.09 10.55
CA CYS A 50 6.24 2.39 10.23
C CYS A 50 5.73 3.12 11.48
N ALA A 51 5.78 4.44 11.43
CA ALA A 51 5.14 5.33 12.38
C ALA A 51 3.63 5.03 12.45
N SER A 52 2.99 5.50 13.53
CA SER A 52 1.54 5.35 13.69
C SER A 52 0.80 5.92 12.47
N PHE A 53 -0.27 5.24 12.04
CA PHE A 53 -1.11 5.58 10.87
C PHE A 53 -0.48 5.33 9.49
N TYR A 54 0.74 4.81 9.43
CA TYR A 54 1.38 4.34 8.19
C TYR A 54 1.43 2.82 8.13
N ILE A 55 1.28 2.28 6.93
CA ILE A 55 1.26 0.85 6.65
C ILE A 55 2.53 0.45 5.89
N LEU A 56 3.21 -0.58 6.38
CA LEU A 56 4.43 -1.10 5.78
C LEU A 56 4.10 -1.84 4.47
N LYS A 57 4.70 -1.40 3.37
CA LYS A 57 4.62 -2.04 2.06
C LYS A 57 6.01 -2.49 1.62
N GLY A 58 6.13 -3.75 1.23
CA GLY A 58 7.41 -4.37 0.85
C GLY A 58 8.00 -5.24 1.95
N PRO A 59 9.31 -5.51 1.92
CA PRO A 59 9.95 -6.42 2.88
C PRO A 59 10.04 -5.78 4.26
N GLU A 60 9.55 -6.46 5.29
CA GLU A 60 9.62 -5.97 6.68
C GLU A 60 11.07 -5.86 7.20
N GLN A 61 11.99 -6.58 6.55
CA GLN A 61 13.37 -6.75 6.98
C GLN A 61 14.33 -6.54 5.80
N ILE A 62 15.48 -5.95 6.11
CA ILE A 62 16.61 -5.82 5.18
C ILE A 62 17.79 -6.65 5.66
N THR A 63 18.59 -7.16 4.73
CA THR A 63 19.77 -7.97 5.05
C THR A 63 21.03 -7.34 4.44
N CYS A 64 22.13 -7.38 5.17
CA CYS A 64 23.43 -6.95 4.69
C CYS A 64 24.06 -8.04 3.80
N ILE A 65 24.21 -7.75 2.51
CA ILE A 65 24.76 -8.67 1.52
C ILE A 65 25.84 -7.95 0.73
N ASP A 66 27.07 -8.45 0.87
CA ASP A 66 28.29 -7.98 0.19
C ASP A 66 28.52 -6.48 0.35
N GLY A 67 28.31 -5.99 1.58
CA GLY A 67 28.47 -4.57 1.94
C GLY A 67 27.30 -3.67 1.54
N GLN A 68 26.22 -4.23 1.00
CA GLN A 68 25.01 -3.49 0.63
C GLN A 68 23.78 -4.02 1.36
N TRP A 69 22.90 -3.10 1.76
CA TRP A 69 21.59 -3.47 2.27
C TRP A 69 20.66 -3.86 1.13
N THR A 70 19.86 -4.91 1.32
CA THR A 70 18.71 -5.18 0.44
C THR A 70 17.68 -4.05 0.50
N ASN A 71 16.81 -3.95 -0.50
CA ASN A 71 15.81 -2.89 -0.61
C ASN A 71 14.95 -2.78 0.67
N PRO A 72 14.84 -1.58 1.27
CA PRO A 72 13.99 -1.35 2.43
C PRO A 72 12.49 -1.30 2.04
N PRO A 73 11.57 -1.42 3.02
CA PRO A 73 10.16 -1.18 2.78
C PRO A 73 9.87 0.32 2.60
N VAL A 74 8.63 0.61 2.20
CA VAL A 74 8.07 1.96 2.26
C VAL A 74 6.90 2.00 3.25
N CYS A 75 6.70 3.14 3.88
CA CYS A 75 5.60 3.39 4.81
C CYS A 75 4.58 4.30 4.15
N LEU A 76 3.41 3.77 3.81
CA LEU A 76 2.36 4.50 3.09
C LEU A 76 1.21 4.85 4.03
N ALA A 77 0.72 6.08 3.97
CA ALA A 77 -0.42 6.52 4.77
C ALA A 77 -1.67 5.73 4.39
N ALA A 78 -2.49 5.37 5.40
CA ALA A 78 -3.81 4.83 5.15
C ALA A 78 -4.76 5.96 4.73
N CYS A 79 -5.65 5.68 3.79
CA CYS A 79 -6.70 6.63 3.44
C CYS A 79 -7.83 6.59 4.45
N THR A 80 -8.42 7.75 4.69
CA THR A 80 -9.64 7.89 5.48
C THR A 80 -10.71 8.55 4.62
N ALA A 81 -11.92 7.97 4.61
CA ALA A 81 -13.10 8.65 4.11
C ALA A 81 -14.04 8.96 5.25
N SER A 82 -14.16 10.23 5.61
CA SER A 82 -15.11 10.70 6.60
C SER A 82 -16.45 11.05 5.95
N GLU A 83 -17.51 11.08 6.77
CA GLU A 83 -18.82 11.56 6.36
C GLU A 83 -18.72 12.97 5.75
N ASP A 84 -18.00 13.89 6.39
CA ASP A 84 -17.81 15.26 5.89
C ASP A 84 -17.13 15.32 4.51
N ASP A 85 -16.17 14.43 4.22
CA ASP A 85 -15.50 14.37 2.91
C ASP A 85 -16.45 13.88 1.82
N MET A 86 -17.26 12.87 2.14
CA MET A 86 -18.26 12.29 1.25
C MET A 86 -19.43 13.25 0.99
N ASP A 87 -19.87 13.96 2.02
CA ASP A 87 -20.99 14.89 1.97
C ASP A 87 -20.72 16.08 1.05
N ARG A 88 -19.47 16.57 1.02
CA ARG A 88 -19.05 17.61 0.07
C ARG A 88 -19.21 17.22 -1.39
N ASN A 89 -19.29 15.93 -1.68
CA ASN A 89 -19.40 15.38 -3.02
C ASN A 89 -20.74 14.68 -3.32
N ASN A 90 -21.67 14.67 -2.35
CA ASN A 90 -22.97 13.98 -2.42
C ASN A 90 -22.85 12.47 -2.69
N ILE A 91 -21.84 11.83 -2.11
CA ILE A 91 -21.55 10.40 -2.24
C ILE A 91 -21.67 9.69 -0.90
N GLU A 92 -21.69 8.36 -0.95
CA GLU A 92 -21.62 7.46 0.19
C GLU A 92 -20.83 6.20 -0.19
N LEU A 93 -20.41 5.41 0.80
CA LEU A 93 -19.76 4.13 0.54
C LEU A 93 -20.76 3.15 -0.10
N ARG A 94 -20.33 2.44 -1.15
CA ARG A 94 -21.19 1.47 -1.86
C ARG A 94 -21.63 0.30 -0.98
N TRP A 95 -20.77 -0.16 -0.07
CA TRP A 95 -21.03 -1.31 0.79
C TRP A 95 -20.71 -0.98 2.26
N ARG A 96 -21.66 -1.31 3.16
CA ARG A 96 -21.65 -1.22 4.65
C ARG A 96 -22.20 0.06 5.28
N GLY A 97 -22.81 -0.13 6.47
CA GLY A 97 -23.38 0.90 7.35
C GLY A 97 -22.37 1.54 8.33
N GLU A 98 -21.11 1.66 7.95
CA GLU A 98 -20.10 2.41 8.70
C GLU A 98 -20.04 3.85 8.18
N ARG A 99 -20.00 4.85 9.08
CA ARG A 99 -19.97 6.29 8.72
C ARG A 99 -18.58 6.78 8.33
N LYS A 100 -17.53 6.00 8.63
CA LYS A 100 -16.13 6.34 8.40
C LYS A 100 -15.38 5.11 7.92
N LEU A 101 -14.65 5.25 6.81
CA LEU A 101 -13.80 4.19 6.27
C LEU A 101 -12.33 4.47 6.55
N TYR A 102 -11.59 3.42 6.85
CA TYR A 102 -10.13 3.39 6.81
C TYR A 102 -9.69 2.33 5.79
N SER A 103 -8.84 2.72 4.85
CA SER A 103 -8.41 1.86 3.73
C SER A 103 -6.89 1.87 3.61
N THR A 104 -6.29 0.70 3.39
CA THR A 104 -4.83 0.59 3.23
C THR A 104 -4.42 1.15 1.87
N SER A 105 -3.24 1.78 1.80
CA SER A 105 -2.67 2.18 0.52
C SER A 105 -2.56 1.02 -0.48
N GLY A 106 -3.13 1.23 -1.66
CA GLY A 106 -3.28 0.27 -2.75
C GLY A 106 -4.63 -0.45 -2.78
N ASP A 107 -5.45 -0.36 -1.73
CA ASP A 107 -6.80 -0.93 -1.72
C ASP A 107 -7.76 -0.07 -2.57
N PHE A 108 -8.86 -0.70 -3.01
CA PHE A 108 -9.92 -0.01 -3.73
C PHE A 108 -11.10 0.29 -2.81
N VAL A 109 -11.61 1.52 -2.93
CA VAL A 109 -12.82 2.01 -2.28
C VAL A 109 -13.85 2.29 -3.36
N GLU A 110 -15.07 1.80 -3.15
CA GLU A 110 -16.20 2.04 -4.05
C GLU A 110 -17.22 2.94 -3.40
N PHE A 111 -17.59 4.00 -4.11
CA PHE A 111 -18.62 4.94 -3.73
C PHE A 111 -19.89 4.75 -4.56
N ASP A 112 -20.99 5.28 -4.06
CA ASP A 112 -22.23 5.50 -4.78
C ASP A 112 -22.72 6.94 -4.54
N CYS A 113 -23.63 7.42 -5.39
CA CYS A 113 -24.30 8.70 -5.14
C CYS A 113 -25.38 8.54 -4.07
N LYS A 114 -25.49 9.52 -3.17
CA LYS A 114 -26.62 9.63 -2.25
C LYS A 114 -27.95 9.70 -3.01
N ILE A 115 -29.03 9.32 -2.33
CA ILE A 115 -30.40 9.45 -2.85
C ILE A 115 -30.67 10.89 -3.30
N GLY A 116 -31.24 11.05 -4.49
CA GLY A 116 -31.52 12.36 -5.09
C GLY A 116 -30.35 12.94 -5.89
N TYR A 117 -29.25 12.19 -6.03
CA TYR A 117 -28.10 12.55 -6.85
C TYR A 117 -27.77 11.47 -7.89
N VAL A 118 -27.13 11.90 -8.98
CA VAL A 118 -26.60 11.05 -10.05
C VAL A 118 -25.14 11.40 -10.34
N GLN A 119 -24.43 10.47 -10.98
CA GLN A 119 -23.02 10.67 -11.34
C GLN A 119 -22.87 11.90 -12.23
N ASP A 120 -21.94 12.79 -11.90
CA ASP A 120 -21.55 13.86 -12.80
C ASP A 120 -20.71 13.27 -13.95
N PRO A 121 -21.04 13.49 -15.24
CA PRO A 121 -20.22 13.02 -16.36
C PRO A 121 -18.77 13.53 -16.32
N ALA A 122 -18.52 14.66 -15.64
CA ALA A 122 -17.17 15.19 -15.41
C ALA A 122 -16.54 14.74 -14.07
N SER A 123 -17.10 13.71 -13.43
CA SER A 123 -16.59 13.12 -12.19
C SER A 123 -15.37 12.23 -12.44
N SER A 124 -14.53 12.07 -11.42
CA SER A 124 -13.60 10.95 -11.33
C SER A 124 -14.35 9.60 -11.19
N PRO A 125 -13.67 8.45 -11.37
CA PRO A 125 -14.28 7.13 -11.24
C PRO A 125 -14.82 6.84 -9.84
N PHE A 126 -15.92 6.08 -9.75
CA PHE A 126 -16.54 5.71 -8.47
C PHE A 126 -15.81 4.58 -7.72
N ARG A 127 -14.90 3.88 -8.39
CA ARG A 127 -13.99 2.91 -7.81
C ARG A 127 -12.60 3.53 -7.75
N VAL A 128 -12.24 4.05 -6.59
CA VAL A 128 -11.02 4.84 -6.35
C VAL A 128 -9.99 3.97 -5.65
N GLN A 129 -8.72 4.06 -6.03
CA GLN A 129 -7.63 3.42 -5.29
C GLN A 129 -7.11 4.38 -4.21
N CYS A 130 -6.89 3.88 -3.00
CA CYS A 130 -6.19 4.63 -1.97
C CYS A 130 -4.71 4.77 -2.34
N MET A 131 -4.22 6.00 -2.49
CA MET A 131 -2.83 6.28 -2.86
C MET A 131 -2.18 7.16 -1.81
N ASP A 132 -1.45 6.54 -0.88
CA ASP A 132 -0.68 7.21 0.17
C ASP A 132 -1.50 8.28 0.93
N GLY A 133 -2.60 7.84 1.54
CA GLY A 133 -3.51 8.71 2.29
C GLY A 133 -4.46 9.54 1.43
N THR A 134 -4.32 9.52 0.10
CA THR A 134 -5.13 10.31 -0.82
C THR A 134 -6.22 9.48 -1.51
N LEU A 135 -7.45 10.00 -1.50
CA LEU A 135 -8.59 9.52 -2.27
C LEU A 135 -9.09 10.62 -3.20
N GLU A 136 -9.14 10.34 -4.50
CA GLU A 136 -9.77 11.24 -5.48
C GLU A 136 -11.28 11.02 -5.51
N TYR A 137 -12.01 11.77 -4.70
CA TYR A 137 -13.46 11.57 -4.55
C TYR A 137 -14.24 11.85 -5.85
N PRO A 138 -15.16 10.94 -6.24
CA PRO A 138 -16.11 11.20 -7.31
C PRO A 138 -17.15 12.24 -6.89
N ARG A 139 -17.79 12.89 -7.86
CA ARG A 139 -18.79 13.93 -7.66
C ARG A 139 -20.15 13.49 -8.18
N CYS A 140 -21.18 13.75 -7.38
CA CYS A 140 -22.57 13.61 -7.81
C CYS A 140 -23.27 14.97 -7.87
N LYS A 141 -24.15 15.12 -8.85
CA LYS A 141 -25.00 16.29 -9.07
C LYS A 141 -26.46 15.97 -8.80
N PRO A 142 -27.30 16.96 -8.47
CA PRO A 142 -28.73 16.73 -8.24
C PRO A 142 -29.37 16.02 -9.44
N GLY A 143 -30.15 14.98 -9.16
CA GLY A 143 -30.87 14.20 -10.16
C GLY A 143 -31.37 12.88 -9.60
N SER A 144 -32.48 12.37 -10.12
CA SER A 144 -32.99 11.05 -9.77
C SER A 144 -32.65 10.06 -10.89
N LYS A 145 -32.09 8.90 -10.54
CA LYS A 145 -32.09 7.76 -11.47
C LYS A 145 -33.56 7.46 -11.75
N SER A 146 -34.00 7.58 -13.00
CA SER A 146 -35.32 7.08 -13.39
C SER A 146 -35.35 5.59 -13.01
N PRO A 147 -36.36 5.10 -12.28
CA PRO A 147 -36.51 3.67 -12.07
C PRO A 147 -36.45 2.99 -13.45
N PRO A 148 -35.75 1.85 -13.60
CA PRO A 148 -35.98 1.05 -14.80
C PRO A 148 -37.49 0.83 -14.88
N LEU A 149 -38.11 1.23 -15.99
CA LEU A 149 -39.52 1.00 -16.22
C LEU A 149 -39.76 -0.49 -15.94
N CYS A 150 -40.44 -0.81 -14.85
CA CYS A 150 -40.97 -2.15 -14.66
C CYS A 150 -41.98 -2.30 -15.79
N HIS A 151 -41.61 -3.03 -16.85
CA HIS A 151 -42.58 -3.44 -17.86
C HIS A 151 -43.57 -4.37 -17.15
N CYS A 152 -44.62 -3.81 -16.57
CA CYS A 152 -45.84 -4.56 -16.34
C CYS A 152 -46.32 -4.96 -17.74
N LEU A 153 -46.01 -6.19 -18.17
CA LEU A 153 -46.77 -6.81 -19.23
C LEU A 153 -48.22 -6.79 -18.75
N ALA A 154 -48.99 -5.85 -19.28
CA ALA A 154 -50.43 -5.82 -19.11
C ALA A 154 -50.93 -7.13 -19.71
N ALA A 155 -51.27 -8.09 -18.85
CA ALA A 155 -52.09 -9.21 -19.25
C ALA A 155 -53.44 -8.61 -19.63
N ALA A 156 -53.64 -8.37 -20.93
CA ALA A 156 -54.94 -8.05 -21.46
C ALA A 156 -55.84 -9.25 -21.19
N LEU A 157 -56.76 -9.09 -20.24
CA LEU A 157 -57.94 -9.93 -20.11
C LEU A 157 -58.72 -9.81 -21.42
N VAL A 158 -58.54 -10.76 -22.34
CA VAL A 158 -59.51 -10.99 -23.40
C VAL A 158 -60.51 -12.00 -22.86
N HIS A 159 -61.55 -11.46 -22.22
CA HIS A 159 -62.85 -12.12 -22.22
C HIS A 159 -63.33 -12.22 -23.66
N PHE A 160 -63.64 -13.42 -24.14
CA PHE A 160 -64.92 -13.85 -24.75
C PHE A 160 -64.81 -15.31 -25.20
#